data_AF-A0A965DML9-F1
#
_entry.id   AF-A0A965DML9-F1
#
_cell.length_a   1.000
_cell.length_b   1.000
_cell.length_c   1.000
_cell.angle_alpha   90.00
_cell.angle_beta   90.00
_cell.angle_gamma   90.00
#
_symmetry.space_group_name_H-M   'P 1'
#
loop_
_entity.id
_entity.type
_entity.pdbx_description
1 polymer ?
#
loop_
_entity_poly.entity_id
_entity_poly.type
_entity_poly.pdbx_seq_one_letter_code
_entity_poly.pdbx_strand_id
1 'polypeptide(L)'
;MVSYRFIVWVFLLSAFVSCQKDKANVTSGSFHYNYYPYAQGSYWIYQAIEITHDENANVPHDTTFYELKTEIGDTLYDNEGRLVYRFNRYKRSGIFNPWQLTDVWTTVVSENRAEIVEENIRRVALRFPIKSNTVWDPNQ
;
A
#
# COMPACT_ATOMS: atom_id res chain seq x y z
N MET A 1 48.56 -7.15 -31.41
CA MET A 1 49.33 -6.62 -30.27
C MET A 1 48.53 -5.47 -29.66
N VAL A 2 47.86 -5.69 -28.53
CA VAL A 2 47.18 -4.61 -27.80
C VAL A 2 48.29 -3.76 -27.17
N SER A 3 48.36 -2.49 -27.54
CA SER A 3 49.41 -1.58 -27.05
C SER A 3 49.24 -1.40 -25.54
N TYR A 4 50.34 -1.51 -24.78
CA TYR A 4 50.39 -1.30 -23.32
C TYR A 4 49.72 0.01 -22.89
N ARG A 5 49.80 1.05 -23.73
CA ARG A 5 49.11 2.33 -23.52
C ARG A 5 47.59 2.17 -23.43
N PHE A 6 47.00 1.30 -24.26
CA PHE A 6 45.56 1.05 -24.28
C PHE A 6 45.08 0.34 -23.00
N ILE A 7 45.91 -0.56 -22.46
CA ILE A 7 45.62 -1.27 -21.20
C ILE A 7 45.64 -0.28 -20.01
N VAL A 8 46.60 0.67 -20.00
CA VAL A 8 46.67 1.71 -18.96
C VAL A 8 45.45 2.62 -19.00
N TRP A 9 44.96 3.00 -20.19
CA TRP A 9 43.76 3.81 -20.33
C TRP A 9 42.48 3.08 -19.88
N VAL A 10 42.34 1.78 -20.16
CA VAL A 10 41.20 0.98 -19.69
C VAL A 10 41.24 0.83 -18.16
N PHE A 11 42.43 0.63 -17.58
CA PHE A 11 42.59 0.53 -16.13
C PHE A 11 42.27 1.87 -15.44
N LEU A 12 42.66 3.00 -16.04
CA LEU A 12 42.33 4.33 -15.52
C LEU A 12 40.82 4.65 -15.58
N LEU A 13 40.12 4.20 -16.63
CA LEU A 13 38.66 4.41 -16.75
C LEU A 13 37.87 3.56 -15.75
N SER A 14 38.34 2.35 -15.43
CA SER A 14 37.66 1.48 -14.44
C SER A 14 37.69 2.04 -13.01
N ALA A 15 38.64 2.92 -12.69
CA ALA A 15 38.78 3.51 -11.36
C ALA A 15 37.67 4.54 -11.03
N PHE A 16 36.95 5.04 -12.04
CA PHE A 16 35.85 6.00 -11.83
C PHE A 16 34.48 5.34 -11.64
N VAL A 17 34.38 4.01 -11.77
CA VAL A 17 33.15 3.27 -11.46
C VAL A 17 33.13 2.91 -9.97
N SER A 18 33.11 3.94 -9.12
CA SER A 18 32.86 3.74 -7.68
C SER A 18 31.37 3.78 -7.44
N CYS A 19 30.79 2.62 -7.10
CA CYS A 19 29.41 2.53 -6.66
C CYS A 19 29.33 3.11 -5.24
N GLN A 20 28.88 4.35 -5.13
CA GLN A 20 28.57 4.95 -3.84
C GLN A 20 27.32 4.24 -3.31
N LYS A 21 27.44 3.47 -2.23
CA LYS A 21 26.24 3.02 -1.50
C LYS A 21 25.57 4.27 -0.95
N ASP A 22 24.32 4.49 -1.33
CA ASP A 22 23.50 5.54 -0.73
C ASP A 22 23.60 5.39 0.79
N LYS A 23 24.06 6.45 1.45
CA LYS A 23 24.00 6.48 2.90
C LYS A 23 22.53 6.43 3.25
N ALA A 24 22.09 5.36 3.89
CA ALA A 24 20.79 5.34 4.54
C ALA A 24 20.78 6.55 5.47
N ASN A 25 19.98 7.57 5.13
CA ASN A 25 19.69 8.65 6.04
C ASN A 25 18.96 7.99 7.21
N VAL A 26 19.72 7.62 8.24
CA VAL A 26 19.16 7.27 9.54
C VAL A 26 18.67 8.59 10.12
N THR A 27 17.51 9.02 9.66
CA THR A 27 16.71 10.04 10.34
C THR A 27 16.43 9.49 11.72
N SER A 28 16.94 10.17 12.76
CA SER A 28 16.52 9.98 14.14
C SER A 28 15.00 9.80 14.21
N GLY A 29 14.55 8.62 14.64
CA GLY A 29 13.13 8.30 14.84
C GLY A 29 12.26 8.44 13.58
N SER A 30 12.52 7.65 12.52
CA SER A 30 11.59 7.63 11.38
C SER A 30 10.21 7.19 11.84
N PHE A 31 9.15 7.93 11.49
CA PHE A 31 7.77 7.55 11.80
C PHE A 31 7.31 6.28 11.07
N HIS A 32 8.13 5.72 10.17
CA HIS A 32 7.84 4.50 9.42
C HIS A 32 6.59 4.63 8.53
N TYR A 33 6.32 5.83 7.99
CA TYR A 33 5.18 6.06 7.07
C TYR A 33 5.15 5.14 5.85
N ASN A 34 6.31 4.62 5.43
CA ASN A 34 6.44 3.67 4.32
C ASN A 34 5.70 2.34 4.53
N TYR A 35 5.25 2.03 5.76
CA TYR A 35 4.40 0.86 6.02
C TYR A 35 2.94 1.06 5.61
N TYR A 36 2.53 2.31 5.33
CA TYR A 36 1.24 2.63 4.74
C TYR A 36 1.47 3.46 3.46
N PRO A 37 1.91 2.84 2.36
CA PRO A 37 2.04 3.55 1.09
C PRO A 37 0.66 4.03 0.61
N TYR A 38 0.49 5.34 0.49
CA TYR A 38 -0.77 5.98 0.07
C TYR A 38 -0.60 6.90 -1.14
N ALA A 39 0.46 6.70 -1.92
CA ALA A 39 0.66 7.45 -3.16
C ALA A 39 -0.42 7.07 -4.18
N GLN A 40 -1.02 8.07 -4.83
CA GLN A 40 -2.00 7.86 -5.90
C GLN A 40 -1.47 6.90 -6.97
N GLY A 41 -2.31 5.95 -7.39
CA GLY A 41 -1.98 4.88 -8.33
C GLY A 41 -1.36 3.64 -7.69
N SER A 42 -0.99 3.67 -6.40
CA SER A 42 -0.57 2.46 -5.69
C SER A 42 -1.72 1.48 -5.60
N TYR A 43 -1.46 0.19 -5.84
CA TYR A 43 -2.47 -0.85 -5.76
C TYR A 43 -1.92 -2.18 -5.25
N TRP A 44 -2.81 -2.99 -4.69
CA TRP A 44 -2.52 -4.35 -4.25
C TRP A 44 -3.61 -5.29 -4.73
N ILE A 45 -3.23 -6.52 -5.11
CA ILE A 45 -4.16 -7.56 -5.52
C ILE A 45 -3.99 -8.75 -4.57
N TYR A 46 -5.11 -9.24 -4.05
CA TYR A 46 -5.18 -10.34 -3.10
C TYR A 46 -6.03 -11.47 -3.67
N GLN A 47 -5.67 -12.72 -3.35
CA GLN A 47 -6.58 -13.85 -3.47
C GLN A 47 -7.43 -13.88 -2.20
N ALA A 48 -8.75 -13.77 -2.35
CA ALA A 48 -9.69 -13.67 -1.24
C ALA A 48 -10.62 -14.89 -1.20
N ILE A 49 -10.94 -15.30 0.04
CA ILE A 49 -11.95 -16.31 0.36
C ILE A 49 -12.97 -15.62 1.26
N GLU A 50 -14.22 -15.58 0.84
CA GLU A 50 -15.33 -14.98 1.57
C GLU A 50 -16.31 -16.08 1.96
N ILE A 51 -16.58 -16.23 3.25
CA ILE A 51 -17.51 -17.21 3.78
C ILE A 51 -18.71 -16.44 4.34
N THR A 52 -19.88 -16.66 3.75
CA THR A 52 -21.13 -16.03 4.18
C THR A 52 -21.94 -17.01 5.02
N HIS A 53 -22.43 -16.56 6.17
CA HIS A 53 -23.29 -17.33 7.06
C HIS A 53 -24.67 -16.66 7.14
N ASP A 54 -25.71 -17.34 6.67
CA ASP A 54 -27.11 -16.91 6.77
C ASP A 54 -28.00 -18.11 7.09
N GLU A 55 -28.39 -18.26 8.36
CA GLU A 55 -29.19 -19.40 8.82
C GLU A 55 -30.57 -19.51 8.15
N ASN A 56 -31.08 -18.42 7.57
CA ASN A 56 -32.38 -18.39 6.90
C ASN A 56 -32.28 -18.63 5.39
N ALA A 57 -31.07 -18.67 4.83
CA ALA A 57 -30.87 -18.96 3.41
C ALA A 57 -31.04 -20.46 3.10
N ASN A 58 -31.40 -20.78 1.86
CA ASN A 58 -31.45 -22.17 1.38
C ASN A 58 -30.09 -22.87 1.47
N VAL A 59 -29.00 -22.10 1.37
CA VAL A 59 -27.63 -22.54 1.60
C VAL A 59 -27.09 -21.72 2.78
N PRO A 60 -27.06 -22.29 4.00
CA PRO A 60 -26.73 -21.50 5.19
C PRO A 60 -25.28 -21.02 5.27
N HIS A 61 -24.37 -21.75 4.60
CA HIS A 61 -22.96 -21.44 4.54
C HIS A 61 -22.51 -21.55 3.09
N ASP A 62 -22.04 -20.45 2.53
CA ASP A 62 -21.49 -20.41 1.17
C ASP A 62 -20.08 -19.82 1.18
N THR A 63 -19.23 -20.30 0.28
CA THR A 63 -17.83 -19.90 0.17
C THR A 63 -17.54 -19.41 -1.24
N THR A 64 -17.15 -18.16 -1.37
CA THR A 64 -16.80 -17.53 -2.63
C THR A 64 -15.30 -17.26 -2.69
N PHE A 65 -14.69 -17.55 -3.85
CA PHE A 65 -13.29 -17.25 -4.14
C PHE A 65 -13.23 -16.15 -5.21
N TYR A 66 -12.42 -15.12 -4.97
CA TYR A 66 -12.25 -14.01 -5.91
C TYR A 66 -10.90 -13.31 -5.71
N GLU A 67 -10.52 -12.50 -6.69
CA GLU A 67 -9.41 -11.57 -6.55
C GLU A 67 -9.93 -10.20 -6.11
N LEU A 68 -9.31 -9.62 -5.08
CA LEU A 68 -9.59 -8.29 -4.58
C LEU A 68 -8.45 -7.35 -4.97
N LYS A 69 -8.75 -6.28 -5.71
CA LYS A 69 -7.82 -5.17 -5.94
C LYS A 69 -8.18 -4.00 -5.02
N THR A 70 -7.21 -3.47 -4.29
CA THR A 70 -7.30 -2.16 -3.63
C THR A 70 -6.42 -1.17 -4.39
N GLU A 71 -6.88 0.06 -4.55
CA GLU A 71 -6.17 1.09 -5.31
C GLU A 71 -6.35 2.46 -4.67
N ILE A 72 -5.25 3.20 -4.54
CA ILE A 72 -5.29 4.60 -4.14
C ILE A 72 -5.64 5.45 -5.37
N GLY A 73 -6.83 6.05 -5.34
CA GLY A 73 -7.34 6.90 -6.40
C GLY A 73 -6.93 8.37 -6.28
N ASP A 74 -7.73 9.21 -6.90
CA ASP A 74 -7.64 10.67 -6.83
C ASP A 74 -7.99 11.20 -5.44
N THR A 75 -7.78 12.49 -5.24
CA THR A 75 -8.04 13.17 -3.97
C THR A 75 -9.41 13.85 -3.95
N LEU A 76 -9.95 14.02 -2.74
CA LEU A 76 -11.15 14.79 -2.47
C LEU A 76 -11.07 15.43 -1.08
N TYR A 77 -11.97 16.36 -0.78
CA TYR A 77 -12.09 16.93 0.56
C TYR A 77 -13.11 16.15 1.38
N ASP A 78 -12.74 15.74 2.59
CA ASP A 78 -13.67 15.14 3.54
C ASP A 78 -14.55 16.20 4.23
N ASN A 79 -15.47 15.75 5.09
CA ASN A 79 -16.41 16.62 5.81
C ASN A 79 -15.72 17.55 6.82
N GLU A 80 -14.44 17.32 7.14
CA GLU A 80 -13.61 18.18 8.00
C GLU A 80 -12.73 19.14 7.18
N GLY A 81 -12.85 19.12 5.85
CA GLY A 81 -12.06 19.95 4.94
C GLY A 81 -10.63 19.45 4.74
N ARG A 82 -10.33 18.19 5.09
CA ARG A 82 -9.00 17.60 4.86
C ARG A 82 -8.92 17.01 3.46
N LEU A 83 -7.76 17.13 2.83
CA LEU A 83 -7.48 16.44 1.57
C LEU A 83 -7.24 14.96 1.86
N VAL A 84 -8.11 14.09 1.35
CA VAL A 84 -8.06 12.63 1.50
C VAL A 84 -7.94 11.97 0.13
N TYR A 85 -7.47 10.72 0.09
CA TYR A 85 -7.39 9.93 -1.13
C TYR A 85 -8.58 8.96 -1.21
N ARG A 86 -9.10 8.71 -2.42
CA ARG A 86 -10.00 7.58 -2.64
C ARG A 86 -9.25 6.27 -2.43
N PHE A 87 -9.88 5.32 -1.76
CA PHE A 87 -9.41 3.96 -1.59
C PHE A 87 -10.42 3.05 -2.31
N ASN A 88 -10.16 2.79 -3.58
CA ASN A 88 -11.07 2.05 -4.45
C ASN A 88 -10.87 0.54 -4.26
N ARG A 89 -11.97 -0.20 -4.19
CA ARG A 89 -11.97 -1.67 -4.11
C ARG A 89 -12.66 -2.26 -5.31
N TYR A 90 -12.00 -3.25 -5.90
CA TYR A 90 -12.55 -4.00 -7.02
C TYR A 90 -12.49 -5.50 -6.75
N LYS A 91 -13.52 -6.22 -7.17
CA LYS A 91 -13.55 -7.69 -7.17
C LYS A 91 -13.54 -8.22 -8.61
N ARG A 92 -12.95 -9.40 -8.82
CA ARG A 92 -13.17 -10.22 -10.04
C ARG A 92 -13.14 -11.70 -9.68
N SER A 93 -13.98 -12.50 -10.33
CA SER A 93 -14.07 -13.96 -10.09
C SER A 93 -12.97 -14.78 -10.79
N GLY A 94 -12.07 -14.14 -11.53
CA GLY A 94 -10.92 -14.80 -12.16
C GLY A 94 -10.14 -13.87 -13.09
N ILE A 95 -8.96 -14.31 -13.51
CA ILE A 95 -7.99 -13.48 -14.25
C ILE A 95 -8.49 -12.92 -15.58
N PHE A 96 -9.45 -13.60 -16.22
CA PHE A 96 -10.03 -13.20 -17.51
C PHE A 96 -11.25 -12.27 -17.36
N ASN A 97 -11.78 -12.14 -16.15
CA ASN A 97 -12.93 -11.29 -15.88
C ASN A 97 -12.49 -9.83 -15.65
N PRO A 98 -13.27 -8.84 -16.10
CA PRO A 98 -12.98 -7.44 -15.82
C PRO A 98 -13.14 -7.14 -14.32
N TRP A 99 -12.30 -6.23 -13.81
CA TRP A 99 -12.44 -5.69 -12.47
C TRP A 99 -13.79 -4.98 -12.31
N GLN A 100 -14.54 -5.34 -11.26
CA GLN A 100 -15.80 -4.69 -10.89
C GLN A 100 -15.57 -3.84 -9.66
N LEU A 101 -15.83 -2.53 -9.74
CA LEU A 101 -15.76 -1.65 -8.57
C LEU A 101 -16.87 -2.05 -7.59
N THR A 102 -16.49 -2.36 -6.35
CA THR A 102 -17.44 -2.76 -5.29
C THR A 102 -17.63 -1.66 -4.27
N ASP A 103 -16.53 -1.04 -3.83
CA ASP A 103 -16.56 -0.05 -2.77
C ASP A 103 -15.62 1.12 -3.09
N VAL A 104 -16.03 2.32 -2.67
CA VAL A 104 -15.20 3.53 -2.71
C VAL A 104 -15.08 4.05 -1.30
N TRP A 105 -13.91 3.83 -0.71
CA TRP A 105 -13.56 4.31 0.62
C TRP A 105 -12.69 5.55 0.52
N THR A 106 -12.31 6.11 1.66
CA THR A 106 -11.28 7.17 1.70
C THR A 106 -10.19 6.82 2.69
N THR A 107 -8.98 7.30 2.44
CA THR A 107 -7.85 7.17 3.35
C THR A 107 -7.06 8.46 3.44
N VAL A 108 -6.48 8.70 4.62
CA VAL A 108 -5.58 9.82 4.88
C VAL A 108 -4.54 9.43 5.92
N VAL A 109 -3.32 9.95 5.77
CA VAL A 109 -2.33 9.92 6.84
C VAL A 109 -2.38 11.27 7.56
N SER A 110 -2.81 11.25 8.82
CA SER A 110 -2.91 12.42 9.68
C SER A 110 -1.93 12.28 10.83
N GLU A 111 -0.88 13.12 10.83
CA GLU A 111 0.18 13.17 11.86
C GLU A 111 0.81 11.81 12.17
N ASN A 112 0.25 11.09 13.14
CA ASN A 112 0.74 9.84 13.70
C ASN A 112 -0.17 8.64 13.42
N ARG A 113 -1.13 8.74 12.51
CA ARG A 113 -2.02 7.63 12.14
C ARG A 113 -2.42 7.66 10.67
N ALA A 114 -2.58 6.47 10.11
CA ALA A 114 -3.31 6.25 8.87
C ALA A 114 -4.77 5.93 9.24
N GLU A 115 -5.68 6.66 8.61
CA GLU A 115 -7.12 6.51 8.79
C GLU A 115 -7.73 5.96 7.50
N ILE A 116 -8.74 5.11 7.64
CA ILE A 116 -9.59 4.66 6.53
C ILE A 116 -11.05 4.88 6.91
N VAL A 117 -11.86 5.31 5.96
CA VAL A 117 -13.31 5.45 6.13
C VAL A 117 -13.99 4.46 5.21
N GLU A 118 -14.55 3.41 5.79
CA GLU A 118 -15.34 2.37 5.11
C GLU A 118 -16.79 2.48 5.54
N GLU A 119 -17.75 2.49 4.61
CA GLU A 119 -19.19 2.58 4.91
C GLU A 119 -19.56 3.70 5.92
N ASN A 120 -18.94 4.87 5.78
CA ASN A 120 -19.06 6.01 6.70
C ASN A 120 -18.54 5.79 8.13
N ILE A 121 -17.80 4.71 8.38
CA ILE A 121 -17.14 4.41 9.65
C ILE A 121 -15.65 4.69 9.51
N ARG A 122 -15.16 5.69 10.25
CA ARG A 122 -13.73 6.00 10.35
C ARG A 122 -13.03 5.01 11.27
N ARG A 123 -11.92 4.45 10.83
CA ARG A 123 -11.05 3.55 11.62
C ARG A 123 -9.59 3.92 11.48
N VAL A 124 -8.81 3.64 12.52
CA VAL A 124 -7.35 3.74 12.48
C VAL A 124 -6.78 2.48 11.84
N ALA A 125 -6.30 2.59 10.61
CA ALA A 125 -5.68 1.49 9.87
C ALA A 125 -4.27 1.16 10.39
N LEU A 126 -3.50 2.19 10.76
CA LEU A 126 -2.14 2.03 11.29
C LEU A 126 -1.75 3.22 12.17
N ARG A 127 -0.97 2.99 13.23
CA ARG A 127 -0.40 4.03 14.09
C ARG A 127 1.11 4.13 13.90
N PHE A 128 1.59 5.37 13.90
CA PHE A 128 2.99 5.75 13.77
C PHE A 128 3.50 6.46 15.04
N PRO A 129 4.82 6.39 15.34
CA PRO A 129 5.75 5.41 14.80
C PRO A 129 5.35 3.99 15.22
N ILE A 130 5.63 3.01 14.37
CA ILE A 130 5.42 1.60 14.72
C ILE A 130 6.41 1.23 15.83
N LYS A 131 5.90 0.83 17.01
CA LYS A 131 6.71 0.32 18.12
C LYS A 131 6.28 -1.11 18.44
N SER A 132 7.21 -1.95 18.87
CA SER A 132 6.96 -3.37 19.17
C SER A 132 5.92 -3.61 20.27
N ASN A 133 5.69 -2.61 21.12
CA ASN A 133 4.80 -2.62 22.27
C ASN A 133 3.58 -1.69 22.09
N THR A 134 3.28 -1.27 20.86
CA THR A 134 2.02 -0.58 20.55
C THR A 134 0.91 -1.60 20.30
N VAL A 135 -0.18 -1.50 21.07
CA VAL A 135 -1.41 -2.25 20.81
C VAL A 135 -2.23 -1.47 19.79
N TRP A 136 -2.72 -2.16 18.77
CA TRP A 136 -3.62 -1.58 17.77
C TRP A 136 -5.03 -1.47 18.35
N ASP A 137 -5.59 -0.26 18.31
CA ASP A 137 -6.99 0.03 18.62
C ASP A 137 -7.62 0.75 17.41
N PRO A 138 -8.55 0.11 16.69
CA PRO A 138 -9.18 0.68 15.50
C PRO A 138 -10.18 1.82 15.80
N ASN A 139 -10.68 1.92 17.04
CA ASN A 139 -11.73 2.87 17.45
C ASN A 139 -11.19 4.11 18.20
N GLN A 140 -9.87 4.23 18.29
CA GLN A 140 -9.20 5.18 19.16
C GLN A 140 -9.26 6.64 18.70
#